data_AF-A0A1V4M1Y1-F1
#
_entry.id   AF-A0A1V4M1Y1-F1
#
_cell.length_a   1.000
_cell.length_b   1.000
_cell.length_c   1.000
_cell.angle_alpha   90.00
_cell.angle_beta   90.00
_cell.angle_gamma   90.00
#
_symmetry.space_group_name_H-M   'P 1'
#
loop_
_entity.id
_entity.type
_entity.pdbx_description
1 polymer ?
#
loop_
_entity_poly.entity_id
_entity_poly.type
_entity_poly.pdbx_seq_one_letter_code
_entity_poly.pdbx_strand_id
1 'polypeptide(L)' 'MGVKKGGFEMKGMAVWGLVLILYGILVVVIAQKKPPRIWQMKKIKFFVRVLGEKGTVIFFDVFGALAMLLGVWLLVD' A
#
# COMPACT_ATOMS: atom_id res chain seq x y z
N MET A 1 32.98 3.48 -17.63
CA MET A 1 32.52 3.26 -16.24
C MET A 1 31.01 3.09 -16.26
N GLY A 2 30.55 1.90 -16.65
CA GLY A 2 29.13 1.60 -16.82
C GLY A 2 28.55 1.22 -15.47
N VAL A 3 27.61 2.02 -14.97
CA VAL A 3 26.79 1.66 -13.82
C VAL A 3 26.15 0.31 -14.14
N LYS A 4 26.65 -0.76 -13.51
CA LYS A 4 25.93 -2.04 -13.40
C LYS A 4 24.68 -1.74 -12.60
N LYS A 5 23.61 -1.31 -13.27
CA LYS A 5 22.26 -1.54 -12.78
C LYS A 5 22.11 -3.05 -12.84
N GLY A 6 22.39 -3.71 -11.72
CA GLY A 6 21.96 -5.07 -11.48
C GLY A 6 20.44 -5.08 -11.64
N GLY A 7 20.00 -5.30 -12.88
CA GLY A 7 18.63 -5.65 -13.18
C GLY A 7 18.41 -6.99 -12.50
N PHE A 8 17.65 -6.94 -11.40
CA PHE A 8 17.00 -8.13 -10.87
C PHE A 8 16.10 -8.68 -11.98
N GLU A 9 16.62 -9.62 -12.78
CA GLU A 9 15.79 -10.55 -13.55
C GLU A 9 15.12 -11.49 -12.55
N MET A 10 14.05 -11.01 -11.93
CA MET A 10 13.06 -11.87 -11.29
C MET A 10 11.83 -11.82 -12.19
N LYS A 11 11.21 -12.98 -12.46
CA LYS A 11 9.94 -13.10 -13.21
C LYS A 11 9.08 -11.87 -12.94
N GLY A 12 8.84 -11.01 -13.94
CA GLY A 12 8.35 -9.63 -13.71
C GLY A 12 7.13 -9.54 -12.77
N MET A 13 6.28 -10.57 -12.76
CA MET A 13 5.11 -10.72 -11.89
C MET A 13 5.46 -10.84 -10.39
N ALA A 14 6.56 -11.50 -10.03
CA ALA A 14 7.00 -11.64 -8.64
C ALA A 14 7.46 -10.30 -8.03
N VAL A 15 8.07 -9.43 -8.85
CA VAL A 15 8.43 -8.07 -8.41
C VAL A 15 7.18 -7.26 -8.09
N TRP A 16 6.16 -7.34 -8.95
CA TRP A 16 4.87 -6.68 -8.72
C TRP A 16 4.16 -7.21 -7.46
N GLY A 17 4.22 -8.51 -7.20
CA GLY A 17 3.66 -9.11 -5.98
C GLY A 17 4.34 -8.61 -4.70
N LEU A 18 5.67 -8.56 -4.70
CA LEU A 18 6.44 -8.02 -3.57
C LEU A 18 6.17 -6.53 -3.33
N VAL A 19 6.07 -5.73 -4.40
CA VAL A 19 5.72 -4.31 -4.33
C VAL A 19 4.30 -4.13 -3.77
N LEU A 20 3.35 -4.97 -4.16
CA LEU A 20 1.98 -4.97 -3.65
C LEU A 20 1.92 -5.25 -2.14
N ILE A 21 2.68 -6.24 -1.66
CA ILE A 21 2.76 -6.55 -0.23
C ILE A 21 3.37 -5.37 0.53
N LEU A 22 4.51 -4.82 0.06
CA LEU A 22 5.13 -3.64 0.65
C LEU A 22 4.18 -2.44 0.69
N TYR A 23 3.43 -2.21 -0.38
CA TYR A 23 2.42 -1.16 -0.46
C TYR A 23 1.28 -1.40 0.54
N GLY A 24 0.77 -2.62 0.65
CA GLY A 24 -0.24 -2.99 1.64
C GLY A 24 0.21 -2.69 3.06
N ILE A 25 1.48 -3.01 3.39
CA ILE A 25 2.07 -2.72 4.71
C ILE A 25 2.12 -1.20 4.94
N LEU A 26 2.60 -0.45 3.96
CA LEU A 26 2.66 1.01 4.03
C LEU A 26 1.29 1.64 4.26
N VAL A 27 0.25 1.14 3.58
CA VAL A 27 -1.12 1.65 3.71
C VAL A 27 -1.66 1.45 5.12
N VAL A 28 -1.50 0.24 5.69
CA VAL A 28 -1.89 -0.07 7.09
C VAL A 28 -1.12 0.82 8.07
N VAL A 29 0.20 0.97 7.88
CA VAL A 29 1.02 1.83 8.75
C VAL A 29 0.58 3.30 8.68
N ILE A 30 0.25 3.80 7.50
CA ILE A 30 -0.27 5.17 7.32
C ILE A 30 -1.64 5.32 7.98
N ALA A 31 -2.51 4.31 7.88
CA ALA A 31 -3.83 4.31 8.52
C ALA A 31 -3.73 4.37 10.05
N GLN A 32 -2.80 3.61 10.63
CA GLN A 32 -2.59 3.55 12.09
C GLN A 32 -1.84 4.78 12.62
N LYS A 33 -0.75 5.20 11.98
CA LYS A 33 0.07 6.34 12.43
C LYS A 33 -0.55 7.70 12.12
N LYS A 34 -1.55 7.78 11.24
CA LYS A 34 -2.27 8.99 10.83
C LYS A 34 -1.35 10.22 10.70
N PRO A 35 -0.27 10.15 9.92
CA PRO A 35 0.68 11.26 9.84
C PRO A 35 -0.07 12.53 9.38
N PRO A 36 0.02 13.64 10.13
CA PRO A 36 -0.84 14.81 9.91
C PRO A 36 -0.67 15.39 8.51
N ARG A 37 0.52 15.25 7.92
CA ARG A 37 0.82 15.69 6.55
C ARG A 37 0.01 14.96 5.48
N ILE A 38 -0.25 13.67 5.67
CA ILE A 38 -1.07 12.85 4.75
C ILE A 38 -2.56 13.02 5.09
N TRP A 39 -2.89 13.02 6.38
CA TRP A 39 -4.28 13.09 6.85
C TRP A 39 -4.94 14.45 6.58
N GLN A 40 -4.17 15.53 6.51
CA GLN A 40 -4.68 16.87 6.16
C GLN A 40 -4.78 17.13 4.65
N MET A 41 -4.39 16.18 3.79
CA MET A 41 -4.56 16.34 2.35
C MET A 41 -6.03 16.31 1.95
N LYS A 42 -6.40 17.09 0.92
CA LYS A 42 -7.78 17.21 0.42
C LYS A 42 -8.44 15.84 0.15
N LYS A 43 -7.68 14.87 -0.36
CA LYS A 43 -8.16 13.50 -0.63
C LYS A 43 -8.58 12.77 0.64
N ILE A 44 -7.68 12.66 1.62
CA ILE A 44 -7.97 11.97 2.89
C ILE A 44 -9.06 12.72 3.66
N LYS A 45 -9.05 14.06 3.67
CA LYS A 45 -10.13 14.87 4.27
C LYS A 45 -11.50 14.59 3.66
N PHE A 46 -11.57 14.33 2.36
CA PHE A 46 -12.83 13.94 1.71
C PHE A 46 -13.29 12.56 2.19
N PHE A 47 -12.40 11.57 2.24
CA PHE A 47 -12.70 10.25 2.80
C PHE A 47 -13.15 10.34 4.27
N VAL A 48 -12.44 11.12 5.10
CA VAL A 48 -12.79 11.37 6.50
C VAL A 48 -14.13 12.09 6.62
N ARG A 49 -14.47 12.99 5.69
CA ARG A 49 -15.77 13.67 5.67
C ARG A 49 -16.93 12.74 5.29
N VAL A 50 -16.69 11.76 4.42
CA VAL A 50 -17.72 10.83 3.93
C VAL A 50 -17.89 9.63 4.87
N LEU A 51 -16.79 9.03 5.33
CA LEU A 51 -16.76 7.80 6.14
C LEU A 51 -16.51 8.05 7.64
N GLY A 52 -16.15 9.27 8.02
CA GLY A 52 -15.62 9.56 9.36
C GLY A 52 -14.15 9.16 9.51
N GLU A 53 -13.51 9.60 10.60
CA GLU A 53 -12.12 9.24 10.88
C GLU A 53 -11.96 7.73 11.08
N LYS A 54 -12.84 7.13 11.90
CA LYS A 54 -12.80 5.68 12.16
C LYS A 54 -13.10 4.86 10.90
N GLY A 55 -14.08 5.28 10.09
CA GLY A 55 -14.41 4.59 8.84
C GLY A 55 -13.29 4.68 7.81
N THR A 56 -12.59 5.81 7.73
CA THR A 56 -11.43 5.96 6.83
C THR A 56 -10.28 5.06 7.24
N VAL A 57 -9.99 4.93 8.54
CA VAL A 57 -8.95 4.01 9.03
C VAL A 57 -9.32 2.56 8.70
N ILE A 58 -10.54 2.13 8.99
CA ILE A 58 -11.02 0.77 8.69
C ILE A 58 -10.96 0.50 7.17
N PHE A 59 -11.35 1.48 6.35
CA PHE A 59 -11.27 1.37 4.90
C PHE A 59 -9.84 1.11 4.43
N PHE A 60 -8.87 1.90 4.92
CA PHE A 60 -7.46 1.71 4.57
C PHE A 60 -6.88 0.41 5.12
N ASP A 61 -7.28 -0.02 6.32
CA ASP A 61 -6.83 -1.31 6.87
C ASP A 61 -7.37 -2.49 6.06
N VAL A 62 -8.66 -2.49 5.71
CA VAL A 62 -9.26 -3.55 4.87
C VAL A 62 -8.63 -3.54 3.48
N PHE A 63 -8.42 -2.36 2.89
CA PHE A 63 -7.80 -2.24 1.58
C PHE A 63 -6.32 -2.69 1.59
N GLY A 64 -5.59 -2.36 2.66
CA GLY A 64 -4.21 -2.83 2.87
C GLY A 64 -4.13 -4.34 3.05
N ALA A 65 -5.05 -4.94 3.81
CA ALA A 65 -5.14 -6.38 3.97
C ALA A 65 -5.47 -7.10 2.65
N LEU A 66 -6.41 -6.55 1.86
CA LEU A 66 -6.73 -7.06 0.53
C LEU A 66 -5.55 -6.95 -0.44
N ALA A 67 -4.80 -5.85 -0.40
CA ALA A 67 -3.60 -5.67 -1.21
C ALA A 67 -2.50 -6.69 -0.87
N MET A 68 -2.33 -7.02 0.42
CA MET A 68 -1.42 -8.09 0.85
C MET A 68 -1.89 -9.46 0.36
N LEU A 69 -3.17 -9.79 0.51
CA LEU A 69 -3.75 -11.05 0.03
C LEU A 69 -3.56 -11.22 -1.48
N LEU A 70 -3.83 -10.17 -2.26
CA LEU A 70 -3.60 -10.16 -3.70
C LEU A 70 -2.12 -10.29 -4.06
N GLY A 71 -1.23 -9.65 -3.29
CA GLY A 71 0.22 -9.75 -3.49
C GLY A 71 0.75 -11.16 -3.19
N VAL A 72 0.24 -11.83 -2.16
CA VAL A 72 0.57 -13.24 -1.86
C VAL A 72 0.03 -14.15 -2.95
N TRP A 73 -1.20 -13.93 -3.40
CA TRP A 73 -1.79 -14.69 -4.50
C TRP A 73 -0.95 -14.58 -5.78
N LEU A 74 -0.52 -13.37 -6.16
CA LEU A 74 0.33 -13.11 -7.32
C LEU A 74 1.76 -13.70 -7.21
N LEU A 75 2.20 -14.05 -6.00
CA LEU A 75 3.49 -14.71 -5.76
C LEU A 75 3.40 -16.24 -5.78
N VAL A 76 2.20 -16.79 -5.52
CA VAL A 76 1.94 -18.23 -5.49
C VAL A 76 1.58 -18.77 -6.88
N ASP A 77 0.92 -17.98 -7.71
CA ASP A 77 0.69 -18.23 -9.15
C ASP A 77 1.97 -18.08 -10.00
#